data_AF-A0A2E1LXY2-F1
#
_entry.id   AF-A0A2E1LXY2-F1
#
_cell.length_a   1.000
_cell.length_b   1.000
_cell.length_c   1.000
_cell.angle_alpha   90.00
_cell.angle_beta   90.00
_cell.angle_gamma   90.00
#
_symmetry.space_group_name_H-M   'P 1'
#
loop_
_entity.id
_entity.type
_entity.pdbx_description
1 polymer ?
#
loop_
_entity_poly.entity_id
_entity_poly.type
_entity_poly.pdbx_seq_one_letter_code
_entity_poly.pdbx_strand_id
1 'polypeptide(L)'
;MRTLLSKAFVALLCAASSAYAAPDRAGDFALLDTSGEFHQLSRYRHKEALVLMAFDANCAEMPAAINELEARNEVWQEQDVAFALINASANQDLDKLREQRAGLGIDLPVLIDKGQLVSETMDLRHAGEVVVLDPERLSLLYRGPVSADLDSTLEAELDGNDAATRLSPASGCEVRYPGREVHADAAPDYASEVAPIIAEQCASCHREGGIGPFAMDSHLMLQGWSPMIREVLLTKRMPPMQVDPFIGHFENANYLSEKELQTLVHWIDAGAPRGIIATDPLAELEFPDRRSWVLGEPDYIIKAPTHEIPATGVLDYVNVDVDLPFEEDKWVKSVQFIAGDESVLHHLLTYVTAPAEDFDGGESDTRSIARRFLEGYAPGKMDPMTFPENTGVLIPKGHKLSMQFHYTTNGRQTVDETLLGLYMYEEPPEHENFTRSVASVFRIPPYAREHEAAARYTFDEDVIVTGLRAHMHFRGKDMKFRAVYPDGTAAELLSVPSYSYAWQPTYQLTQPALLPAGTTVHVTGTFDNSEHNPANPDPSKEITFGLQSWDEMFIGYWTYHVAD
;
A
#
# COMPACT_ATOMS: atom_id res chain seq x y z
N MET A 1 67.89 23.14 -37.77
CA MET A 1 68.29 23.71 -36.46
C MET A 1 67.30 24.84 -36.16
N ARG A 2 66.11 24.56 -35.64
CA ARG A 2 65.77 24.34 -34.21
C ARG A 2 66.32 25.44 -33.31
N THR A 3 65.57 26.54 -33.18
CA THR A 3 65.24 27.22 -31.90
C THR A 3 64.35 28.44 -32.15
N LEU A 4 63.54 28.77 -31.12
CA LEU A 4 62.78 30.02 -30.89
C LEU A 4 61.35 30.08 -31.43
N LEU A 5 60.48 29.28 -30.80
CA LEU A 5 59.09 29.70 -30.52
C LEU A 5 59.05 30.17 -29.06
N SER A 6 58.71 31.44 -28.85
CA SER A 6 58.34 31.96 -27.54
C SER A 6 57.26 33.03 -27.72
N LYS A 7 56.16 32.82 -26.98
CA LYS A 7 55.15 33.80 -26.54
C LYS A 7 54.11 34.27 -27.57
N ALA A 8 52.94 33.65 -27.48
CA ALA A 8 51.67 34.36 -27.55
C ALA A 8 50.75 33.80 -26.44
N PHE A 9 50.64 34.57 -25.36
CA PHE A 9 49.74 34.36 -24.24
C PHE A 9 48.34 34.80 -24.72
N VAL A 10 47.40 33.88 -24.89
CA VAL A 10 45.98 34.22 -25.07
C VAL A 10 45.31 34.08 -23.72
N ALA A 11 45.02 35.22 -23.10
CA ALA A 11 44.11 35.31 -21.98
C ALA A 11 42.70 35.01 -22.49
N LEU A 12 42.18 33.81 -22.19
CA LEU A 12 40.74 33.55 -22.26
C LEU A 12 40.16 33.95 -20.90
N LEU A 13 39.33 34.99 -20.89
CA LEU A 13 38.51 35.34 -19.74
C LEU A 13 37.63 34.14 -19.37
N CYS A 14 37.78 33.64 -18.15
CA CYS A 14 36.74 32.86 -17.49
C CYS A 14 35.54 33.77 -17.26
N ALA A 15 34.55 33.70 -18.15
CA ALA A 15 33.18 33.99 -17.74
C ALA A 15 32.77 32.84 -16.81
N ALA A 16 32.94 33.03 -15.51
CA ALA A 16 32.31 32.18 -14.52
C ALA A 16 30.80 32.42 -14.63
N SER A 17 30.12 31.60 -15.43
CA SER A 17 28.69 31.40 -15.24
C SER A 17 28.55 30.88 -13.81
N SER A 18 27.93 31.66 -12.92
CA SER A 18 27.43 31.15 -11.65
C SER A 18 26.41 30.07 -12.00
N ALA A 19 26.88 28.83 -12.14
CA ALA A 19 25.99 27.69 -12.11
C ALA A 19 25.40 27.70 -10.71
N TYR A 20 24.17 28.18 -10.57
CA TYR A 20 23.40 27.94 -9.37
C TYR A 20 23.37 26.42 -9.19
N ALA A 21 23.99 25.93 -8.12
CA ALA A 21 23.89 24.52 -7.81
C ALA A 21 22.41 24.22 -7.58
N ALA A 22 21.91 23.18 -8.23
CA ALA A 22 20.55 22.71 -7.99
C ALA A 22 20.44 22.23 -6.54
N PRO A 23 19.24 22.30 -5.92
CA PRO A 23 19.02 21.68 -4.63
C PRO A 23 19.36 20.19 -4.65
N ASP A 24 19.84 19.70 -3.52
CA ASP A 24 20.07 18.28 -3.30
C ASP A 24 18.75 17.50 -3.44
N ARG A 25 18.81 16.29 -3.98
CA ARG A 25 17.64 15.42 -4.08
C ARG A 25 17.32 14.83 -2.71
N ALA A 26 16.10 15.02 -2.24
CA ALA A 26 15.58 14.30 -1.08
C ALA A 26 15.05 12.91 -1.48
N GLY A 27 14.48 12.80 -2.68
CA GLY A 27 13.69 11.64 -3.07
C GLY A 27 12.31 11.65 -2.41
N ASP A 28 11.46 10.70 -2.78
CA ASP A 28 10.16 10.52 -2.14
C ASP A 28 10.25 9.48 -1.02
N PHE A 29 9.40 9.61 -0.01
CA PHE A 29 9.28 8.69 1.11
C PHE A 29 7.86 8.69 1.65
N ALA A 30 7.49 7.64 2.38
CA ALA A 30 6.22 7.58 3.07
C ALA A 30 6.34 6.98 4.47
N LEU A 31 5.61 7.56 5.42
CA LEU A 31 5.55 7.15 6.82
C LEU A 31 4.10 7.26 7.33
N LEU A 32 3.77 6.41 8.31
CA LEU A 32 2.56 6.63 9.12
C LEU A 32 2.89 7.58 10.26
N ASP A 33 1.92 8.39 10.68
CA ASP A 33 2.02 9.12 11.93
C ASP A 33 1.47 8.33 13.13
N THR A 34 1.63 8.88 14.33
CA THR A 34 1.08 8.29 15.56
C THR A 34 -0.44 8.09 15.56
N SER A 35 -1.18 8.78 14.69
CA SER A 35 -2.64 8.64 14.51
C SER A 35 -3.02 7.59 13.44
N GLY A 36 -2.04 7.02 12.74
CA GLY A 36 -2.24 6.08 11.63
C GLY A 36 -2.57 6.76 10.30
N GLU A 37 -2.29 8.06 10.16
CA GLU A 37 -2.41 8.79 8.88
C GLU A 37 -1.17 8.54 8.01
N PHE A 38 -1.37 8.37 6.70
CA PHE A 38 -0.29 8.14 5.75
C PHE A 38 0.23 9.45 5.16
N HIS A 39 1.52 9.70 5.37
CA HIS A 39 2.23 10.86 4.85
C HIS A 39 3.23 10.39 3.81
N GLN A 40 3.15 10.94 2.60
CA GLN A 40 4.13 10.74 1.54
C GLN A 40 4.51 12.10 0.98
N LEU A 41 5.80 12.38 0.78
CA LEU A 41 6.25 13.71 0.36
C LEU A 41 5.55 14.16 -0.94
N SER A 42 5.45 13.29 -1.95
CA SER A 42 4.74 13.63 -3.19
C SER A 42 3.22 13.86 -3.05
N ARG A 43 2.59 13.46 -1.94
CA ARG A 43 1.18 13.81 -1.65
C ARG A 43 1.03 15.24 -1.12
N TYR A 44 2.12 15.88 -0.72
CA TYR A 44 2.17 17.29 -0.34
C TYR A 44 2.30 18.25 -1.52
N ARG A 45 2.19 17.83 -2.78
CA ARG A 45 2.28 18.71 -3.98
C ARG A 45 1.24 19.83 -4.07
N HIS A 46 0.26 19.82 -3.19
CA HIS A 46 -0.70 20.91 -2.99
C HIS A 46 -0.17 21.97 -1.99
N LYS A 47 1.06 21.81 -1.51
CA LYS A 47 1.80 22.67 -0.59
C LYS A 47 3.09 23.11 -1.26
N GLU A 48 3.57 24.28 -0.86
CA GLU A 48 4.80 24.89 -1.35
C GLU A 48 6.02 24.23 -0.69
N ALA A 49 5.90 23.82 0.58
CA ALA A 49 6.95 23.10 1.27
C ALA A 49 6.43 22.20 2.41
N LEU A 50 7.24 21.21 2.79
CA LEU A 50 7.10 20.43 4.02
C LEU A 50 8.32 20.67 4.91
N VAL A 51 8.09 21.18 6.12
CA VAL A 51 9.09 21.28 7.18
C VAL A 51 9.00 20.07 8.09
N LEU A 52 10.10 19.32 8.22
CA LEU A 52 10.16 18.11 9.03
C LEU A 52 11.24 18.24 10.10
N MET A 53 10.86 18.09 11.37
CA MET A 53 11.78 18.18 12.52
C MET A 53 12.16 16.80 13.07
N ALA A 54 13.45 16.56 13.29
CA ALA A 54 13.95 15.41 14.04
C ALA A 54 13.44 15.43 15.49
N PHE A 55 12.68 14.41 15.87
CA PHE A 55 12.10 14.27 17.19
C PHE A 55 12.78 13.14 17.99
N ASP A 56 13.16 13.46 19.21
CA ASP A 56 13.53 12.48 20.25
C ASP A 56 12.97 12.96 21.60
N ALA A 57 11.99 12.22 22.12
CA ALA A 57 11.34 12.54 23.38
C ALA A 57 12.28 12.51 24.60
N ASN A 58 13.46 11.89 24.50
CA ASN A 58 14.45 11.85 25.57
C ASN A 58 15.38 13.06 25.55
N CYS A 59 15.32 13.90 24.52
CA CYS A 59 16.16 15.08 24.43
C CYS A 59 15.62 16.22 25.31
N ALA A 60 16.48 16.77 26.18
CA ALA A 60 16.07 17.77 27.16
C ALA A 60 15.64 19.11 26.51
N GLU A 61 16.21 19.41 25.34
CA GLU A 61 15.94 20.60 24.55
C GLU A 61 14.67 20.48 23.70
N MET A 62 14.07 19.28 23.62
CA MET A 62 12.96 19.01 22.70
C MET A 62 11.71 19.88 22.94
N PRO A 63 11.26 20.14 24.19
CA PRO A 63 10.11 21.02 24.41
C PRO A 63 10.32 22.44 23.87
N ALA A 64 11.54 22.98 23.96
CA ALA A 64 11.84 24.31 23.43
C ALA A 64 11.80 24.33 21.90
N ALA A 65 12.42 23.33 21.26
CA ALA A 65 12.42 23.21 19.80
C ALA A 65 11.01 23.00 19.22
N ILE A 66 10.15 22.21 19.89
CA ILE A 66 8.74 22.05 19.50
C ILE A 66 8.00 23.39 19.54
N ASN A 67 8.11 24.12 20.65
CA ASN A 67 7.46 25.44 20.77
C ASN A 67 7.94 26.41 19.68
N GLU A 68 9.23 26.39 19.33
CA GLU A 68 9.76 27.21 18.24
C GLU A 68 9.18 26.81 16.89
N LEU A 69 9.07 25.49 16.61
CA LEU A 69 8.47 24.96 15.38
C LEU A 69 6.99 25.30 15.26
N GLU A 70 6.20 25.10 16.32
CA GLU A 70 4.78 25.39 16.35
C GLU A 70 4.51 26.90 16.13
N ALA A 71 5.33 27.77 16.72
CA ALA A 71 5.27 29.20 16.44
C ALA A 71 5.56 29.56 14.97
N ARG A 72 6.35 28.74 14.25
CA ARG A 72 6.58 28.94 12.80
C ARG A 72 5.42 28.37 12.00
N ASN A 73 4.89 27.22 12.41
CA ASN A 73 3.69 26.65 11.81
C ASN A 73 2.51 27.63 11.84
N GLU A 74 2.30 28.35 12.96
CA GLU A 74 1.26 29.38 13.07
C GLU A 74 1.35 30.47 11.97
N VAL A 75 2.56 30.79 11.49
CA VAL A 75 2.80 31.81 10.47
C VAL A 75 2.76 31.24 9.06
N TRP A 76 3.36 30.07 8.86
CA TRP A 76 3.63 29.53 7.53
C TRP A 76 2.52 28.60 7.00
N GLN A 77 1.67 28.04 7.87
CA GLN A 77 0.57 27.17 7.43
C GLN A 77 -0.46 27.88 6.54
N GLU A 78 -0.66 29.19 6.73
CA GLU A 78 -1.56 30.02 5.90
C GLU A 78 -0.98 30.31 4.51
N GLN A 79 0.32 30.05 4.30
CA GLN A 79 1.04 30.21 3.05
C GLN A 79 1.36 28.85 2.41
N ASP A 80 0.51 27.86 2.66
CA ASP A 80 0.64 26.51 2.10
C ASP A 80 1.97 25.80 2.40
N VAL A 81 2.53 26.03 3.60
CA VAL A 81 3.64 25.23 4.14
C VAL A 81 3.11 24.23 5.17
N ALA A 82 3.47 22.96 5.04
CA ALA A 82 3.14 21.92 6.01
C ALA A 82 4.28 21.71 7.03
N PHE A 83 3.91 21.32 8.25
CA PHE A 83 4.86 21.02 9.33
C PHE A 83 4.58 19.64 9.92
N ALA A 84 5.64 18.89 10.23
CA ALA A 84 5.57 17.62 10.92
C ALA A 84 6.85 17.36 11.73
N LEU A 85 6.79 16.37 12.60
CA LEU A 85 7.94 15.80 13.29
C LEU A 85 8.21 14.39 12.76
N ILE A 86 9.46 13.94 12.80
CA ILE A 86 9.87 12.56 12.49
C ILE A 86 10.57 11.95 13.70
N ASN A 87 10.07 10.84 14.21
CA ASN A 87 10.72 10.12 15.31
C ASN A 87 12.05 9.52 14.84
N ALA A 88 13.13 10.24 15.07
CA ALA A 88 14.48 9.85 14.70
C ALA A 88 15.17 9.03 15.80
N SER A 89 14.52 8.84 16.95
CA SER A 89 15.09 8.10 18.09
C SER A 89 15.12 6.60 17.85
N ALA A 90 15.88 5.87 18.67
CA ALA A 90 15.88 4.41 18.64
C ALA A 90 14.63 3.78 19.30
N ASN A 91 13.84 4.56 20.05
CA ASN A 91 12.61 4.07 20.69
C ASN A 91 11.44 4.22 19.71
N GLN A 92 10.92 3.08 19.26
CA GLN A 92 9.91 3.00 18.21
C GLN A 92 8.59 2.35 18.69
N ASP A 93 8.39 2.35 20.01
CA ASP A 93 7.16 1.90 20.69
C ASP A 93 6.05 2.95 20.50
N LEU A 94 5.00 2.58 19.75
CA LEU A 94 3.93 3.49 19.34
C LEU A 94 3.14 4.05 20.53
N ASP A 95 2.83 3.22 21.52
CA ASP A 95 2.03 3.67 22.66
C ASP A 95 2.82 4.66 23.50
N LYS A 96 4.11 4.41 23.72
CA LYS A 96 4.99 5.39 24.36
C LYS A 96 5.13 6.67 23.54
N LEU A 97 5.23 6.57 22.22
CA LEU A 97 5.32 7.73 21.35
C LEU A 97 4.04 8.59 21.41
N ARG A 98 2.87 7.95 21.48
CA ARG A 98 1.57 8.61 21.71
C ARG A 98 1.50 9.28 23.08
N GLU A 99 1.93 8.58 24.14
CA GLU A 99 2.01 9.13 25.50
C GLU A 99 2.93 10.35 25.55
N GLN A 100 4.09 10.28 24.90
CA GLN A 100 5.07 11.37 24.83
C GLN A 100 4.53 12.57 24.04
N ARG A 101 3.89 12.32 22.89
CA ARG A 101 3.22 13.35 22.09
C ARG A 101 2.17 14.09 22.93
N ALA A 102 1.31 13.33 23.62
CA ALA A 102 0.28 13.90 24.49
C ALA A 102 0.88 14.66 25.69
N GLY A 103 1.92 14.12 26.32
CA GLY A 103 2.59 14.74 27.47
C GLY A 103 3.32 16.03 27.13
N LEU A 104 3.81 16.16 25.89
CA LEU A 104 4.45 17.36 25.36
C LEU A 104 3.46 18.34 24.72
N GLY A 105 2.18 17.97 24.57
CA GLY A 105 1.15 18.81 23.96
C GLY A 105 1.37 19.07 22.46
N ILE A 106 1.97 18.10 21.75
CA ILE A 106 2.31 18.26 20.33
C ILE A 106 1.06 18.07 19.46
N ASP A 107 0.64 19.13 18.80
CA ASP A 107 -0.50 19.09 17.88
C ASP A 107 -0.11 18.56 16.48
N LEU A 108 1.12 18.85 16.05
CA LEU A 108 1.66 18.44 14.76
C LEU A 108 1.72 16.90 14.58
N PRO A 109 1.65 16.39 13.34
CA PRO A 109 1.88 14.97 13.06
C PRO A 109 3.28 14.53 13.49
N VAL A 110 3.37 13.37 14.15
CA VAL A 110 4.64 12.73 14.52
C VAL A 110 4.79 11.46 13.70
N LEU A 111 5.63 11.52 12.67
CA LEU A 111 5.89 10.43 11.73
C LEU A 111 6.76 9.34 12.38
N ILE A 112 6.41 8.08 12.13
CA ILE A 112 7.05 6.90 12.72
C ILE A 112 8.10 6.35 11.75
N ASP A 113 9.36 6.77 11.91
CA ASP A 113 10.49 6.28 11.11
C ASP A 113 11.20 5.11 11.79
N LYS A 114 10.48 3.99 11.88
CA LYS A 114 10.88 2.77 12.58
C LYS A 114 12.24 2.19 12.14
N GLY A 115 12.47 2.17 10.82
CA GLY A 115 13.75 1.73 10.26
C GLY A 115 14.85 2.79 10.32
N GLN A 116 14.55 4.01 10.76
CA GLN A 116 15.40 5.21 10.70
C GLN A 116 15.92 5.55 9.29
N LEU A 117 15.28 5.02 8.23
CA LEU A 117 15.77 5.12 6.86
C LEU A 117 15.48 6.50 6.25
N VAL A 118 14.34 7.11 6.61
CA VAL A 118 13.97 8.43 6.07
C VAL A 118 14.81 9.51 6.75
N SER A 119 14.88 9.50 8.08
CA SER A 119 15.65 10.47 8.85
C SER A 119 17.14 10.38 8.54
N GLU A 120 17.72 9.19 8.33
CA GLU A 120 19.11 9.07 7.89
C GLU A 120 19.32 9.57 6.46
N THR A 121 18.36 9.33 5.55
CA THR A 121 18.45 9.80 4.16
C THR A 121 18.45 11.33 4.10
N MET A 122 17.73 11.99 5.02
CA MET A 122 17.77 13.44 5.20
C MET A 122 19.05 13.94 5.89
N ASP A 123 19.88 13.03 6.40
CA ASP A 123 21.10 13.30 7.16
C ASP A 123 20.84 14.28 8.32
N LEU A 124 19.75 14.02 9.05
CA LEU A 124 19.44 14.66 10.33
C LEU A 124 20.41 14.15 11.40
N ARG A 125 21.02 15.05 12.17
CA ARG A 125 22.09 14.69 13.12
C ARG A 125 21.79 15.07 14.55
N HIS A 126 20.85 15.98 14.77
CA HIS A 126 20.47 16.41 16.10
C HIS A 126 18.95 16.45 16.26
N ALA A 127 18.45 16.10 17.45
CA ALA A 127 17.07 16.35 17.81
C ALA A 127 16.79 17.87 17.78
N GLY A 128 15.65 18.27 17.19
CA GLY A 128 15.32 19.68 16.93
C GLY A 128 15.89 20.24 15.63
N GLU A 129 16.75 19.52 14.92
CA GLU A 129 17.15 19.86 13.56
C GLU A 129 15.96 19.66 12.60
N VAL A 130 15.82 20.55 11.62
CA VAL A 130 14.74 20.53 10.65
C VAL A 130 15.27 20.46 9.23
N VAL A 131 14.47 19.89 8.35
CA VAL A 131 14.62 20.00 6.90
C VAL A 131 13.43 20.72 6.29
N VAL A 132 13.69 21.51 5.23
CA VAL A 132 12.63 22.05 4.36
C VAL A 132 12.70 21.29 3.04
N LEU A 133 11.59 20.67 2.68
CA LEU A 133 11.45 19.81 1.51
C LEU A 133 10.48 20.44 0.53
N ASP A 134 10.82 20.37 -0.75
CA ASP A 134 9.90 20.66 -1.85
C ASP A 134 9.18 19.36 -2.27
N PRO A 135 7.85 19.27 -2.12
CA PRO A 135 7.03 18.12 -2.54
C PRO A 135 6.94 17.87 -4.05
N GLU A 136 7.01 18.91 -4.87
CA GLU A 136 6.91 18.86 -6.34
C GLU A 136 8.23 18.41 -6.96
N ARG A 137 9.36 19.01 -6.53
CA ARG A 137 10.70 18.65 -7.04
C ARG A 137 11.36 17.50 -6.29
N LEU A 138 10.79 17.07 -5.15
CA LEU A 138 11.36 16.06 -4.25
C LEU A 138 12.79 16.41 -3.85
N SER A 139 12.98 17.66 -3.43
CA SER A 139 14.29 18.26 -3.20
C SER A 139 14.44 18.82 -1.79
N LEU A 140 15.67 18.85 -1.30
CA LEU A 140 16.03 19.39 0.01
C LEU A 140 16.47 20.84 -0.15
N LEU A 141 15.71 21.77 0.42
CA LEU A 141 15.97 23.21 0.32
C LEU A 141 16.81 23.72 1.49
N TYR A 142 16.57 23.20 2.68
CA TYR A 142 17.25 23.61 3.91
C TYR A 142 17.47 22.42 4.84
N ARG A 143 18.58 22.44 5.57
CA ARG A 143 18.80 21.63 6.77
C ARG A 143 19.53 22.43 7.85
N GLY A 144 18.98 22.45 9.05
CA GLY A 144 19.57 23.17 10.19
C GLY A 144 18.58 23.39 11.34
N PRO A 145 18.84 24.34 12.25
CA PRO A 145 17.91 24.66 13.34
C PRO A 145 16.70 25.49 12.85
N VAL A 146 15.62 25.52 13.64
CA VAL A 146 14.54 26.50 13.42
C VAL A 146 15.11 27.91 13.60
N SER A 147 15.24 28.66 12.49
CA SER A 147 16.01 29.90 12.45
C SER A 147 15.53 30.84 11.35
N ALA A 148 16.06 32.07 11.33
CA ALA A 148 15.77 33.02 10.24
C ALA A 148 16.24 32.52 8.86
N ASP A 149 17.23 31.61 8.82
CA ASP A 149 17.65 30.99 7.56
C ASP A 149 16.56 30.07 7.00
N LEU A 150 15.81 29.37 7.88
CA LEU A 150 14.63 28.59 7.49
C LEU A 150 13.55 29.52 6.90
N ASP A 151 13.22 30.59 7.61
CA ASP A 151 12.20 31.57 7.16
C ASP A 151 12.58 32.14 5.78
N SER A 152 13.83 32.58 5.61
CA SER A 152 14.33 33.08 4.33
C SER A 152 14.45 32.03 3.22
N THR A 153 14.37 30.74 3.56
CA THR A 153 14.31 29.65 2.57
C THR A 153 12.88 29.45 2.10
N LEU A 154 11.92 29.46 3.03
CA LEU A 154 10.49 29.40 2.71
C LEU A 154 10.06 30.61 1.88
N GLU A 155 10.50 31.82 2.22
CA GLU A 155 10.27 33.03 1.41
C GLU A 155 10.81 32.86 -0.01
N ALA A 156 12.01 32.30 -0.15
CA ALA A 156 12.63 32.10 -1.46
C ALA A 156 11.89 31.05 -2.31
N GLU A 157 11.39 29.99 -1.68
CA GLU A 157 10.58 28.95 -2.35
C GLU A 157 9.26 29.54 -2.88
N LEU A 158 8.56 30.31 -2.06
CA LEU A 158 7.30 30.97 -2.47
C LEU A 158 7.49 31.98 -3.61
N ASP A 159 8.65 32.63 -3.66
CA ASP A 159 9.00 33.55 -4.74
C ASP A 159 9.50 32.81 -6.01
N GLY A 160 9.63 31.46 -5.98
CA GLY A 160 10.19 30.65 -7.06
C GLY A 160 11.68 30.93 -7.33
N ASN A 161 12.41 31.36 -6.31
CA ASN A 161 13.81 31.80 -6.37
C ASN A 161 14.78 30.75 -5.80
N ASP A 162 14.44 29.48 -5.98
CA ASP A 162 15.02 28.38 -5.25
C ASP A 162 16.49 28.19 -5.64
N ALA A 163 17.35 28.39 -4.64
CA ALA A 163 18.78 28.27 -4.77
C ALA A 163 19.25 26.88 -4.30
N ALA A 164 20.57 26.68 -4.33
CA ALA A 164 21.22 25.51 -3.72
C ALA A 164 20.78 25.29 -2.27
N THR A 165 20.79 24.02 -1.85
CA THR A 165 20.47 23.61 -0.49
C THR A 165 21.26 24.42 0.54
N ARG A 166 20.54 25.03 1.49
CA ARG A 166 21.15 25.80 2.58
C ARG A 166 21.37 24.90 3.79
N LEU A 167 22.60 24.88 4.28
CA LEU A 167 23.00 24.10 5.45
C LEU A 167 23.42 25.04 6.57
N SER A 168 22.74 24.96 7.71
CA SER A 168 23.06 25.73 8.91
C SER A 168 23.39 24.77 10.06
N PRO A 169 24.50 24.96 10.79
CA PRO A 169 24.87 24.06 11.89
C PRO A 169 23.79 24.02 12.98
N ALA A 170 23.23 22.84 13.23
CA ALA A 170 22.33 22.58 14.35
C ALA A 170 23.10 22.10 15.59
N SER A 171 22.49 22.26 16.75
CA SER A 171 22.97 21.76 18.04
C SER A 171 21.82 21.09 18.79
N GLY A 172 22.10 20.06 19.57
CA GLY A 172 21.10 19.34 20.35
C GLY A 172 21.62 17.95 20.72
N CYS A 173 20.73 17.08 21.17
CA CYS A 173 21.07 15.67 21.38
C CYS A 173 21.41 15.02 20.04
N GLU A 174 22.51 14.27 20.01
CA GLU A 174 22.94 13.52 18.82
C GLU A 174 21.91 12.45 18.44
N VAL A 175 21.51 12.43 17.17
CA VAL A 175 20.72 11.35 16.58
C VAL A 175 21.68 10.29 16.04
N ARG A 176 21.45 9.03 16.40
CA ARG A 176 22.29 7.90 16.00
C ARG A 176 21.53 6.95 15.09
N TYR A 177 22.27 6.36 14.16
CA TYR A 177 21.78 5.40 13.16
C TYR A 177 22.56 4.09 13.25
N PRO A 178 22.32 3.24 14.26
CA PRO A 178 23.10 2.03 14.47
C PRO A 178 23.06 1.07 13.28
N GLY A 179 21.91 0.95 12.60
CA GLY A 179 21.78 0.12 11.40
C GLY A 179 22.68 0.57 10.25
N ARG A 180 22.82 1.89 10.06
CA ARG A 180 23.73 2.49 9.08
C ARG A 180 25.19 2.24 9.46
N GLU A 181 25.54 2.45 10.72
CA GLU A 181 26.90 2.24 11.23
C GLU A 181 27.35 0.79 11.01
N VAL A 182 26.51 -0.18 11.37
CA VAL A 182 26.79 -1.61 11.18
C VAL A 182 26.93 -1.96 9.71
N HIS A 183 26.03 -1.50 8.84
CA HIS A 183 26.07 -1.82 7.41
C HIS A 183 27.14 -1.02 6.63
N ALA A 184 27.61 0.11 7.16
CA ALA A 184 28.77 0.84 6.60
C ALA A 184 30.08 0.08 6.84
N ASP A 185 30.22 -0.57 8.00
CA ASP A 185 31.37 -1.43 8.32
C ASP A 185 31.36 -2.73 7.50
N ALA A 186 30.17 -3.31 7.30
CA ALA A 186 29.96 -4.51 6.50
C ALA A 186 28.61 -4.44 5.76
N ALA A 187 28.66 -4.11 4.47
CA ALA A 187 27.46 -4.11 3.63
C ALA A 187 26.81 -5.50 3.61
N PRO A 188 25.47 -5.60 3.64
CA PRO A 188 24.79 -6.90 3.62
C PRO A 188 25.16 -7.73 2.40
N ASP A 189 25.26 -9.05 2.57
CA ASP A 189 25.60 -9.95 1.46
C ASP A 189 24.37 -10.30 0.62
N TYR A 190 24.53 -10.23 -0.71
CA TYR A 190 23.46 -10.54 -1.65
C TYR A 190 22.89 -11.94 -1.45
N ALA A 191 23.74 -12.97 -1.37
CA ALA A 191 23.29 -14.35 -1.44
C ALA A 191 22.75 -14.85 -0.08
N SER A 192 23.35 -14.43 1.04
CA SER A 192 22.94 -14.90 2.37
C SER A 192 21.92 -14.02 3.08
N GLU A 193 21.78 -12.74 2.72
CA GLU A 193 20.91 -11.80 3.44
C GLU A 193 19.84 -11.16 2.57
N VAL A 194 20.16 -10.78 1.33
CA VAL A 194 19.20 -10.09 0.43
C VAL A 194 18.32 -11.07 -0.34
N ALA A 195 18.91 -12.06 -1.01
CA ALA A 195 18.21 -13.02 -1.85
C ALA A 195 17.11 -13.80 -1.07
N PRO A 196 17.30 -14.21 0.19
CA PRO A 196 16.22 -14.83 0.97
C PRO A 196 15.00 -13.91 1.15
N ILE A 197 15.23 -12.63 1.45
CA ILE A 197 14.15 -11.64 1.59
C ILE A 197 13.39 -11.49 0.27
N ILE A 198 14.13 -11.39 -0.85
CA ILE A 198 13.52 -11.25 -2.18
C ILE A 198 12.74 -12.51 -2.57
N ALA A 199 13.27 -13.69 -2.29
CA ALA A 199 12.60 -14.97 -2.58
C ALA A 199 11.26 -15.09 -1.83
N GLU A 200 11.25 -14.72 -0.54
CA GLU A 200 10.08 -14.82 0.33
C GLU A 200 9.04 -13.72 0.06
N GLN A 201 9.48 -12.48 -0.11
CA GLN A 201 8.59 -11.31 -0.08
C GLN A 201 8.22 -10.76 -1.46
N CYS A 202 9.04 -11.04 -2.48
CA CYS A 202 8.93 -10.36 -3.78
C CYS A 202 8.77 -11.32 -4.96
N ALA A 203 9.56 -12.40 -5.00
CA ALA A 203 9.75 -13.21 -6.19
C ALA A 203 8.49 -14.01 -6.59
N SER A 204 7.56 -14.26 -5.66
CA SER A 204 6.27 -14.88 -5.98
C SER A 204 5.49 -14.09 -7.04
N CYS A 205 5.49 -12.76 -6.91
CA CYS A 205 4.86 -11.83 -7.84
C CYS A 205 5.82 -11.36 -8.93
N HIS A 206 7.09 -11.12 -8.58
CA HIS A 206 8.17 -10.68 -9.46
C HIS A 206 8.93 -11.87 -10.05
N ARG A 207 8.25 -12.69 -10.84
CA ARG A 207 8.83 -13.78 -11.63
C ARG A 207 8.44 -13.65 -13.09
N GLU A 208 9.07 -14.43 -13.97
CA GLU A 208 8.66 -14.46 -15.38
C GLU A 208 7.19 -14.85 -15.51
N GLY A 209 6.46 -14.06 -16.31
CA GLY A 209 5.01 -14.19 -16.45
C GLY A 209 4.20 -13.82 -15.21
N GLY A 210 4.84 -13.36 -14.12
CA GLY A 210 4.26 -12.82 -12.88
C GLY A 210 3.45 -11.54 -13.07
N ILE A 211 2.79 -11.05 -12.01
CA ILE A 211 2.12 -9.74 -12.03
C ILE A 211 3.11 -8.57 -11.84
N GLY A 212 4.28 -8.84 -11.27
CA GLY A 212 5.33 -7.85 -11.15
C GLY A 212 5.80 -7.36 -12.54
N PRO A 213 6.13 -6.07 -12.70
CA PRO A 213 6.53 -5.50 -13.99
C PRO A 213 7.83 -6.09 -14.56
N PHE A 214 8.63 -6.77 -13.72
CA PHE A 214 9.85 -7.46 -14.11
C PHE A 214 10.13 -8.63 -13.14
N ALA A 215 10.90 -9.61 -13.61
CA ALA A 215 11.34 -10.75 -12.81
C ALA A 215 12.55 -10.37 -11.92
N MET A 216 12.48 -10.73 -10.65
CA MET A 216 13.55 -10.62 -9.65
C MET A 216 14.27 -11.96 -9.52
N ASP A 217 14.80 -12.45 -10.64
CA ASP A 217 15.33 -13.82 -10.81
C ASP A 217 16.87 -13.90 -10.80
N SER A 218 17.57 -12.79 -10.56
CA SER A 218 19.03 -12.76 -10.54
C SER A 218 19.56 -11.50 -9.86
N HIS A 219 20.83 -11.56 -9.44
CA HIS A 219 21.53 -10.39 -8.89
C HIS A 219 21.57 -9.24 -9.90
N LEU A 220 21.86 -9.54 -11.17
CA LEU A 220 21.99 -8.52 -12.19
C LEU A 220 20.68 -7.74 -12.38
N MET A 221 19.55 -8.46 -12.34
CA MET A 221 18.23 -7.83 -12.36
C MET A 221 18.02 -6.94 -11.13
N LEU A 222 18.28 -7.44 -9.92
CA LEU A 222 18.14 -6.62 -8.73
C LEU A 222 19.06 -5.40 -8.73
N GLN A 223 20.32 -5.54 -9.17
CA GLN A 223 21.26 -4.44 -9.25
C GLN A 223 20.77 -3.37 -10.25
N GLY A 224 20.29 -3.79 -11.42
CA GLY A 224 19.78 -2.88 -12.45
C GLY A 224 18.55 -2.09 -12.01
N TRP A 225 17.67 -2.72 -11.22
CA TRP A 225 16.44 -2.11 -10.70
C TRP A 225 16.59 -1.53 -9.29
N SER A 226 17.77 -1.62 -8.67
CA SER A 226 17.99 -1.26 -7.26
C SER A 226 17.52 0.16 -6.89
N PRO A 227 17.72 1.22 -7.69
CA PRO A 227 17.22 2.55 -7.32
C PRO A 227 15.68 2.60 -7.24
N MET A 228 14.99 1.90 -8.15
CA MET A 228 13.53 1.81 -8.15
C MET A 228 13.03 0.96 -6.98
N ILE A 229 13.71 -0.15 -6.68
CA ILE A 229 13.40 -0.99 -5.51
C ILE A 229 13.49 -0.13 -4.23
N ARG A 230 14.58 0.63 -4.06
CA ARG A 230 14.75 1.55 -2.92
C ARG A 230 13.60 2.57 -2.83
N GLU A 231 13.28 3.24 -3.93
CA GLU A 231 12.19 4.22 -3.97
C GLU A 231 10.84 3.59 -3.58
N VAL A 232 10.53 2.41 -4.10
CA VAL A 232 9.29 1.68 -3.82
C VAL A 232 9.19 1.24 -2.35
N LEU A 233 10.30 0.82 -1.75
CA LEU A 233 10.38 0.49 -0.32
C LEU A 233 10.18 1.74 0.55
N LEU A 234 10.87 2.84 0.25
CA LEU A 234 10.77 4.08 1.03
C LEU A 234 9.40 4.75 0.90
N THR A 235 8.74 4.61 -0.26
CA THR A 235 7.37 5.11 -0.48
C THR A 235 6.28 4.13 -0.06
N LYS A 236 6.64 2.95 0.49
CA LYS A 236 5.71 1.90 0.95
C LYS A 236 4.72 1.45 -0.14
N ARG A 237 5.14 1.47 -1.41
CA ARG A 237 4.32 0.97 -2.53
C ARG A 237 4.31 -0.56 -2.59
N MET A 238 5.39 -1.23 -2.17
CA MET A 238 5.58 -2.70 -2.14
C MET A 238 6.60 -3.10 -1.03
N PRO A 239 6.74 -4.40 -0.67
CA PRO A 239 5.92 -5.56 -1.06
C PRO A 239 4.62 -5.54 -0.24
N PRO A 240 3.55 -6.27 -0.58
CA PRO A 240 2.25 -5.71 -0.33
C PRO A 240 1.88 -5.70 1.15
N MET A 241 2.17 -4.61 1.84
CA MET A 241 1.42 -4.17 3.00
C MET A 241 0.99 -2.72 2.84
N GLN A 242 -0.23 -2.55 2.35
CA GLN A 242 -0.92 -1.26 2.33
C GLN A 242 -1.69 -0.98 3.62
N VAL A 243 -1.65 -1.91 4.58
CA VAL A 243 -2.37 -1.77 5.83
C VAL A 243 -1.46 -1.28 6.93
N ASP A 244 -2.07 -0.66 7.93
CA ASP A 244 -1.41 -0.20 9.13
C ASP A 244 -0.89 -1.40 9.93
N PRO A 245 0.44 -1.53 10.17
CA PRO A 245 0.99 -2.65 10.92
C PRO A 245 0.68 -2.62 12.41
N PHE A 246 0.07 -1.55 12.92
CA PHE A 246 -0.32 -1.39 14.32
C PHE A 246 -1.80 -1.69 14.58
N ILE A 247 -2.59 -1.94 13.53
CA ILE A 247 -4.02 -2.23 13.63
C ILE A 247 -4.29 -3.60 13.02
N GLY A 248 -4.78 -4.53 13.84
CA GLY A 248 -4.93 -5.92 13.44
C GLY A 248 -3.59 -6.60 13.15
N HIS A 249 -3.65 -7.81 12.61
CA HIS A 249 -2.51 -8.50 12.02
C HIS A 249 -3.01 -9.52 11.01
N PHE A 250 -2.31 -9.66 9.89
CA PHE A 250 -2.80 -10.45 8.76
C PHE A 250 -1.73 -11.36 8.19
N GLU A 251 -2.07 -12.63 8.01
CA GLU A 251 -1.11 -13.66 7.59
C GLU A 251 -0.61 -13.44 6.15
N ASN A 252 -1.47 -12.90 5.29
CA ASN A 252 -1.24 -12.81 3.86
C ASN A 252 -0.77 -11.42 3.38
N ALA A 253 -0.22 -10.63 4.29
CA ALA A 253 0.07 -9.23 4.02
C ALA A 253 1.57 -8.89 3.93
N ASN A 254 2.45 -9.89 3.86
CA ASN A 254 3.84 -9.72 3.44
C ASN A 254 4.55 -8.53 4.12
N TYR A 255 4.44 -8.47 5.45
CA TYR A 255 5.15 -7.49 6.28
C TYR A 255 6.65 -7.60 6.02
N LEU A 256 7.32 -6.46 5.78
CA LEU A 256 8.76 -6.36 5.95
C LEU A 256 9.10 -5.86 7.35
N SER A 257 9.98 -6.58 8.04
CA SER A 257 10.55 -6.11 9.30
C SER A 257 11.48 -4.92 9.07
N GLU A 258 11.70 -4.15 10.14
CA GLU A 258 12.64 -3.01 10.15
C GLU A 258 14.05 -3.43 9.72
N LYS A 259 14.49 -4.62 10.18
CA LYS A 259 15.78 -5.19 9.83
C LYS A 259 15.86 -5.54 8.34
N GLU A 260 14.84 -6.19 7.78
CA GLU A 260 14.83 -6.53 6.35
C GLU A 260 14.85 -5.27 5.47
N LEU A 261 14.07 -4.24 5.84
CA LEU A 261 14.12 -2.94 5.16
C LEU A 261 15.53 -2.32 5.20
N GLN A 262 16.16 -2.30 6.37
CA GLN A 262 17.54 -1.79 6.52
C GLN A 262 18.55 -2.62 5.72
N THR A 263 18.42 -3.95 5.71
CA THR A 263 19.26 -4.84 4.91
C THR A 263 19.13 -4.53 3.43
N LEU A 264 17.91 -4.42 2.90
CA LEU A 264 17.67 -4.11 1.49
C LEU A 264 18.17 -2.71 1.12
N VAL A 265 17.80 -1.67 1.89
CA VAL A 265 18.16 -0.29 1.56
C VAL A 265 19.66 -0.05 1.68
N HIS A 266 20.31 -0.52 2.75
CA HIS A 266 21.76 -0.30 2.90
C HIS A 266 22.58 -1.15 1.90
N TRP A 267 22.10 -2.32 1.49
CA TRP A 267 22.71 -3.08 0.40
C TRP A 267 22.63 -2.30 -0.93
N ILE A 268 21.47 -1.69 -1.23
CA ILE A 268 21.29 -0.85 -2.41
C ILE A 268 22.20 0.39 -2.34
N ASP A 269 22.25 1.06 -1.19
CA ASP A 269 23.06 2.27 -0.99
C ASP A 269 24.57 1.98 -1.08
N ALA A 270 24.99 0.75 -0.77
CA ALA A 270 26.35 0.26 -1.01
C ALA A 270 26.65 -0.10 -2.49
N GLY A 271 25.71 0.13 -3.41
CA GLY A 271 25.84 -0.18 -4.84
C GLY A 271 25.42 -1.61 -5.23
N ALA A 272 24.61 -2.26 -4.39
CA ALA A 272 24.10 -3.62 -4.59
C ALA A 272 25.22 -4.66 -4.86
N PRO A 273 26.22 -4.80 -3.97
CA PRO A 273 27.35 -5.71 -4.19
C PRO A 273 26.91 -7.17 -4.32
N ARG A 274 27.53 -7.91 -5.24
CA ARG A 274 27.22 -9.33 -5.54
C ARG A 274 27.62 -10.32 -4.44
N GLY A 275 28.58 -9.93 -3.58
CA GLY A 275 29.23 -10.86 -2.65
C GLY A 275 30.22 -11.82 -3.32
N ILE A 276 30.69 -12.81 -2.57
CA ILE A 276 31.70 -13.79 -3.01
C ILE A 276 31.13 -15.14 -3.44
N ILE A 277 29.86 -15.40 -3.12
CA ILE A 277 29.18 -16.67 -3.44
C ILE A 277 28.90 -16.71 -4.94
N ALA A 278 29.45 -17.72 -5.62
CA ALA A 278 29.40 -17.83 -7.07
C ALA A 278 28.00 -18.19 -7.62
N THR A 279 27.23 -19.00 -6.89
CA THR A 279 25.85 -19.35 -7.25
C THR A 279 24.92 -18.17 -7.00
N ASP A 280 23.89 -18.04 -7.83
CA ASP A 280 22.87 -17.00 -7.69
C ASP A 280 21.59 -17.65 -7.13
N PRO A 281 21.25 -17.44 -5.85
CA PRO A 281 20.12 -18.12 -5.23
C PRO A 281 18.78 -17.79 -5.91
N LEU A 282 18.63 -16.59 -6.48
CA LEU A 282 17.39 -16.19 -7.14
C LEU A 282 17.21 -16.88 -8.50
N ALA A 283 18.31 -17.18 -9.19
CA ALA A 283 18.28 -17.88 -10.48
C ALA A 283 17.96 -19.37 -10.32
N GLU A 284 18.07 -19.90 -9.09
CA GLU A 284 17.76 -21.28 -8.73
C GLU A 284 16.34 -21.43 -8.17
N LEU A 285 15.56 -20.33 -8.06
CA LEU A 285 14.18 -20.39 -7.61
C LEU A 285 13.30 -21.11 -8.65
N GLU A 286 12.64 -22.16 -8.19
CA GLU A 286 11.60 -22.85 -8.96
C GLU A 286 10.24 -22.50 -8.39
N PHE A 287 9.32 -22.16 -9.28
CA PHE A 287 7.94 -21.86 -8.93
C PHE A 287 6.99 -22.91 -9.52
N PRO A 288 5.89 -23.25 -8.82
CA PRO A 288 4.82 -24.05 -9.42
C PRO A 288 4.31 -23.39 -10.71
N ASP A 289 3.95 -24.23 -11.69
CA ASP A 289 3.28 -23.77 -12.91
C ASP A 289 2.00 -23.02 -12.54
N ARG A 290 1.83 -21.81 -13.07
CA ARG A 290 0.64 -20.97 -12.82
C ARG A 290 -0.66 -21.65 -13.26
N ARG A 291 -0.58 -22.58 -14.21
CA ARG A 291 -1.70 -23.36 -14.73
C ARG A 291 -1.89 -24.69 -14.00
N SER A 292 -1.19 -24.89 -12.88
CA SER A 292 -1.34 -26.09 -12.05
C SER A 292 -2.30 -25.86 -10.89
N TRP A 293 -2.96 -26.94 -10.49
CA TRP A 293 -3.75 -26.98 -9.27
C TRP A 293 -2.84 -27.16 -8.06
N VAL A 294 -2.75 -26.15 -7.19
CA VAL A 294 -1.75 -26.10 -6.09
C VAL A 294 -2.01 -27.20 -5.05
N LEU A 295 -3.28 -27.52 -4.78
CA LEU A 295 -3.68 -28.56 -3.83
C LEU A 295 -3.84 -29.95 -4.48
N GLY A 296 -3.40 -30.11 -5.73
CA GLY A 296 -3.73 -31.28 -6.56
C GLY A 296 -5.08 -31.13 -7.28
N GLU A 297 -5.51 -32.16 -8.00
CA GLU A 297 -6.74 -32.11 -8.82
C GLU A 297 -7.98 -31.81 -7.95
N PRO A 298 -8.80 -30.78 -8.30
CA PRO A 298 -10.03 -30.47 -7.58
C PRO A 298 -11.08 -31.59 -7.68
N ASP A 299 -11.96 -31.67 -6.68
CA ASP A 299 -13.08 -32.62 -6.67
C ASP A 299 -14.09 -32.36 -7.80
N TYR A 300 -14.21 -31.08 -8.21
CA TYR A 300 -14.99 -30.69 -9.38
C TYR A 300 -14.35 -29.48 -10.07
N ILE A 301 -14.27 -29.53 -11.40
CA ILE A 301 -13.73 -28.44 -12.23
C ILE A 301 -14.86 -27.85 -13.06
N ILE A 302 -15.14 -26.57 -12.83
CA ILE A 302 -16.00 -25.75 -13.67
C ILE A 302 -15.18 -25.15 -14.80
N LYS A 303 -15.66 -25.31 -16.04
CA LYS A 303 -15.18 -24.54 -17.19
C LYS A 303 -16.16 -23.39 -17.44
N ALA A 304 -15.70 -22.16 -17.29
CA ALA A 304 -16.50 -20.99 -17.65
C ALA A 304 -16.75 -20.96 -19.16
N PRO A 305 -17.83 -20.29 -19.62
CA PRO A 305 -18.03 -20.04 -21.04
C PRO A 305 -16.86 -19.30 -21.67
N THR A 306 -16.61 -19.61 -22.93
CA THR A 306 -15.58 -18.94 -23.72
C THR A 306 -15.99 -17.48 -23.97
N HIS A 307 -15.11 -16.55 -23.63
CA HIS A 307 -15.29 -15.13 -23.93
C HIS A 307 -14.26 -14.66 -24.96
N GLU A 308 -14.70 -13.91 -25.97
CA GLU A 308 -13.82 -13.26 -26.94
C GLU A 308 -13.52 -11.83 -26.49
N ILE A 309 -12.25 -11.50 -26.32
CA ILE A 309 -11.81 -10.19 -25.85
C ILE A 309 -11.20 -9.44 -27.04
N PRO A 310 -11.76 -8.28 -27.44
CA PRO A 310 -11.20 -7.47 -28.50
C PRO A 310 -9.85 -6.87 -28.10
N ALA A 311 -9.04 -6.48 -29.09
CA ALA A 311 -7.76 -5.85 -28.84
C ALA A 311 -7.86 -4.52 -28.09
N THR A 312 -8.94 -3.78 -28.29
CA THR A 312 -9.13 -2.43 -27.72
C THR A 312 -10.59 -2.19 -27.40
N GLY A 313 -10.86 -1.37 -26.39
CA GLY A 313 -12.19 -0.89 -26.05
C GLY A 313 -12.52 -1.09 -24.58
N VAL A 314 -13.65 -0.58 -24.17
CA VAL A 314 -14.24 -0.87 -22.86
C VAL A 314 -15.20 -2.04 -23.03
N LEU A 315 -15.10 -3.05 -22.17
CA LEU A 315 -16.07 -4.13 -22.10
C LEU A 315 -17.00 -3.90 -20.92
N ASP A 316 -18.28 -4.17 -21.15
CA ASP A 316 -19.23 -4.31 -20.06
C ASP A 316 -18.90 -5.56 -19.24
N TYR A 317 -19.33 -5.55 -17.99
CA TYR A 317 -19.27 -6.72 -17.12
C TYR A 317 -20.07 -7.87 -17.74
N VAL A 318 -19.53 -9.07 -17.71
CA VAL A 318 -20.18 -10.27 -18.25
C VAL A 318 -20.65 -11.14 -17.09
N ASN A 319 -21.96 -11.16 -16.86
CA ASN A 319 -22.59 -12.02 -15.86
C ASN A 319 -22.98 -13.35 -16.52
N VAL A 320 -22.54 -14.45 -15.94
CA VAL A 320 -22.77 -15.81 -16.43
C VAL A 320 -23.28 -16.67 -15.28
N ASP A 321 -24.32 -17.44 -15.55
CA ASP A 321 -24.73 -18.54 -14.67
C ASP A 321 -24.17 -19.87 -15.17
N VAL A 322 -23.64 -20.68 -14.25
CA VAL A 322 -23.18 -22.03 -14.50
C VAL A 322 -23.99 -23.01 -13.66
N ASP A 323 -24.71 -23.90 -14.34
CA ASP A 323 -25.44 -24.99 -13.71
C ASP A 323 -24.48 -26.05 -13.14
N LEU A 324 -24.78 -26.54 -11.95
CA LEU A 324 -24.01 -27.57 -11.28
C LEU A 324 -24.75 -28.91 -11.30
N PRO A 325 -24.09 -30.04 -11.59
CA PRO A 325 -24.72 -31.36 -11.71
C PRO A 325 -24.93 -32.05 -10.35
N PHE A 326 -24.85 -31.32 -9.24
CA PHE A 326 -24.88 -31.92 -7.91
C PHE A 326 -26.30 -32.36 -7.53
N GLU A 327 -26.43 -33.64 -7.20
CA GLU A 327 -27.69 -34.26 -6.77
C GLU A 327 -27.92 -34.20 -5.25
N GLU A 328 -27.00 -33.58 -4.52
CA GLU A 328 -27.00 -33.38 -3.08
C GLU A 328 -26.27 -32.08 -2.73
N ASP A 329 -26.41 -31.64 -1.49
CA ASP A 329 -25.71 -30.47 -0.97
C ASP A 329 -24.20 -30.73 -0.94
N LYS A 330 -23.40 -29.73 -1.35
CA LYS A 330 -21.94 -29.80 -1.34
C LYS A 330 -21.35 -28.70 -0.48
N TRP A 331 -20.32 -29.05 0.29
CA TRP A 331 -19.58 -28.11 1.12
C TRP A 331 -18.21 -27.88 0.52
N VAL A 332 -17.92 -26.63 0.16
CA VAL A 332 -16.65 -26.23 -0.44
C VAL A 332 -15.69 -25.77 0.65
N LYS A 333 -14.49 -26.36 0.68
CA LYS A 333 -13.40 -26.03 1.63
C LYS A 333 -12.37 -25.06 1.04
N SER A 334 -12.10 -25.19 -0.27
CA SER A 334 -11.15 -24.35 -0.98
C SER A 334 -11.58 -24.14 -2.42
N VAL A 335 -11.13 -23.04 -2.99
CA VAL A 335 -11.42 -22.62 -4.36
C VAL A 335 -10.14 -22.13 -5.02
N GLN A 336 -9.88 -22.57 -6.25
CA GLN A 336 -8.78 -22.05 -7.06
C GLN A 336 -9.29 -21.67 -8.46
N PHE A 337 -8.86 -20.51 -8.96
CA PHE A 337 -9.06 -20.12 -10.35
C PHE A 337 -7.80 -20.39 -11.17
N ILE A 338 -7.99 -20.85 -12.41
CA ILE A 338 -6.97 -20.82 -13.45
C ILE A 338 -7.54 -19.98 -14.58
N ALA A 339 -7.09 -18.72 -14.68
CA ALA A 339 -7.54 -17.83 -15.74
C ALA A 339 -7.09 -18.34 -17.12
N GLY A 340 -7.96 -18.20 -18.13
CA GLY A 340 -7.62 -18.59 -19.50
C GLY A 340 -6.55 -17.68 -20.09
N ASP A 341 -6.78 -16.36 -19.98
CA ASP A 341 -5.82 -15.31 -20.30
C ASP A 341 -5.72 -14.27 -19.17
N GLU A 342 -4.73 -14.48 -18.30
CA GLU A 342 -4.40 -13.60 -17.16
C GLU A 342 -4.08 -12.16 -17.57
N SER A 343 -3.74 -11.91 -18.84
CA SER A 343 -3.38 -10.58 -19.33
C SER A 343 -4.59 -9.68 -19.63
N VAL A 344 -5.81 -10.24 -19.62
CA VAL A 344 -7.05 -9.50 -19.87
C VAL A 344 -8.12 -9.71 -18.79
N LEU A 345 -8.13 -10.83 -18.07
CA LEU A 345 -9.07 -11.03 -16.96
C LEU A 345 -8.69 -10.15 -15.77
N HIS A 346 -9.50 -9.10 -15.54
CA HIS A 346 -9.21 -8.12 -14.50
C HIS A 346 -9.87 -8.46 -13.17
N HIS A 347 -11.13 -8.88 -13.14
CA HIS A 347 -11.74 -9.49 -11.94
C HIS A 347 -12.71 -10.60 -12.36
N LEU A 348 -12.86 -11.62 -11.51
CA LEU A 348 -13.97 -12.57 -11.57
C LEU A 348 -14.50 -12.82 -10.17
N LEU A 349 -15.79 -12.59 -9.94
CA LEU A 349 -16.46 -12.87 -8.67
C LEU A 349 -17.43 -14.05 -8.85
N THR A 350 -17.37 -15.04 -7.95
CA THR A 350 -18.25 -16.21 -8.00
C THR A 350 -19.13 -16.31 -6.75
N TYR A 351 -20.44 -16.43 -6.98
CA TYR A 351 -21.45 -16.55 -5.92
C TYR A 351 -22.27 -17.84 -6.10
N VAL A 352 -22.76 -18.40 -5.00
CA VAL A 352 -23.77 -19.46 -5.02
C VAL A 352 -25.15 -18.81 -4.97
N THR A 353 -25.98 -19.06 -5.98
CA THR A 353 -27.31 -18.45 -6.10
C THR A 353 -28.39 -19.49 -6.28
N ALA A 354 -29.60 -19.17 -5.83
CA ALA A 354 -30.74 -20.07 -6.02
C ALA A 354 -31.09 -20.17 -7.51
N PRO A 355 -31.64 -21.30 -7.99
CA PRO A 355 -31.91 -21.48 -9.42
C PRO A 355 -32.85 -20.43 -10.03
N ALA A 356 -33.77 -19.87 -9.23
CA ALA A 356 -34.69 -18.82 -9.66
C ALA A 356 -34.20 -17.39 -9.35
N GLU A 357 -33.03 -17.24 -8.73
CA GLU A 357 -32.44 -15.93 -8.42
C GLU A 357 -31.88 -15.31 -9.69
N ASP A 358 -32.28 -14.07 -9.96
CA ASP A 358 -31.72 -13.23 -11.00
C ASP A 358 -30.60 -12.38 -10.39
N PHE A 359 -29.35 -12.76 -10.66
CA PHE A 359 -28.17 -12.20 -10.01
C PHE A 359 -27.42 -11.27 -10.96
N ASP A 360 -27.55 -9.96 -10.75
CA ASP A 360 -26.88 -8.95 -11.57
C ASP A 360 -25.45 -8.65 -11.10
N GLY A 361 -24.68 -9.69 -10.77
CA GLY A 361 -23.29 -9.56 -10.33
C GLY A 361 -23.10 -9.01 -8.90
N GLY A 362 -24.15 -8.42 -8.35
CA GLY A 362 -24.33 -8.25 -6.93
C GLY A 362 -23.62 -7.05 -6.29
N GLU A 363 -22.80 -6.33 -7.03
CA GLU A 363 -22.23 -5.04 -6.62
C GLU A 363 -23.19 -3.87 -6.90
N SER A 364 -24.35 -4.10 -7.51
CA SER A 364 -25.38 -3.10 -7.80
C SER A 364 -25.76 -2.23 -6.58
N ASP A 365 -25.96 -0.92 -6.81
CA ASP A 365 -26.28 0.18 -5.86
C ASP A 365 -27.36 -0.11 -4.80
N THR A 366 -27.13 -1.06 -3.90
CA THR A 366 -28.04 -1.38 -2.80
C THR A 366 -27.34 -2.13 -1.66
N ARG A 367 -27.49 -1.56 -0.46
CA ARG A 367 -27.59 -2.17 0.90
C ARG A 367 -26.56 -3.22 1.32
N SER A 368 -26.22 -3.20 2.61
CA SER A 368 -25.41 -4.24 3.25
C SER A 368 -26.12 -5.61 3.18
N ILE A 369 -25.52 -6.56 2.47
CA ILE A 369 -26.10 -7.89 2.21
C ILE A 369 -25.07 -8.97 2.51
N ALA A 370 -25.53 -10.08 3.11
CA ALA A 370 -24.73 -11.29 3.24
C ALA A 370 -25.01 -12.22 2.07
N ARG A 371 -23.95 -12.83 1.54
CA ARG A 371 -24.03 -13.80 0.44
C ARG A 371 -23.11 -14.99 0.67
N ARG A 372 -23.45 -16.08 -0.02
CA ARG A 372 -22.55 -17.21 -0.28
C ARG A 372 -21.57 -16.81 -1.39
N PHE A 373 -20.58 -16.04 -1.02
CA PHE A 373 -19.45 -15.72 -1.88
C PHE A 373 -18.47 -16.89 -1.83
N LEU A 374 -18.18 -17.50 -2.99
CA LEU A 374 -17.19 -18.57 -3.07
C LEU A 374 -15.80 -17.97 -3.10
N GLU A 375 -15.48 -17.22 -4.16
CA GLU A 375 -14.17 -16.61 -4.30
C GLU A 375 -14.15 -15.51 -5.37
N GLY A 376 -13.17 -14.62 -5.24
CA GLY A 376 -12.80 -13.61 -6.23
C GLY A 376 -11.42 -13.90 -6.82
N TYR A 377 -11.30 -13.68 -8.13
CA TYR A 377 -10.03 -13.59 -8.83
C TYR A 377 -9.68 -12.12 -9.07
N ALA A 378 -8.40 -11.80 -8.88
CA ALA A 378 -7.74 -10.62 -9.38
C ALA A 378 -6.37 -11.02 -9.95
N PRO A 379 -5.82 -10.27 -10.92
CA PRO A 379 -4.51 -10.52 -11.49
C PRO A 379 -3.46 -10.80 -10.41
N GLY A 380 -2.61 -11.79 -10.67
CA GLY A 380 -1.55 -12.19 -9.74
C GLY A 380 -1.97 -13.20 -8.68
N LYS A 381 -3.27 -13.43 -8.47
CA LYS A 381 -3.74 -14.52 -7.61
C LYS A 381 -3.49 -15.88 -8.25
N MET A 382 -2.68 -16.70 -7.60
CA MET A 382 -2.37 -18.08 -8.02
C MET A 382 -2.72 -19.09 -6.93
N ASP A 383 -2.63 -18.65 -5.67
CA ASP A 383 -2.92 -19.51 -4.53
C ASP A 383 -4.42 -19.78 -4.39
N PRO A 384 -4.78 -21.00 -4.00
CA PRO A 384 -6.15 -21.35 -3.67
C PRO A 384 -6.59 -20.52 -2.46
N MET A 385 -7.81 -19.99 -2.49
CA MET A 385 -8.44 -19.58 -1.24
C MET A 385 -8.87 -20.85 -0.51
N THR A 386 -8.37 -21.03 0.71
CA THR A 386 -8.91 -22.02 1.64
C THR A 386 -9.67 -21.28 2.72
N PHE A 387 -10.91 -21.68 2.98
CA PHE A 387 -11.68 -21.10 4.07
C PHE A 387 -11.04 -21.50 5.41
N PRO A 388 -11.22 -20.70 6.49
CA PRO A 388 -10.73 -21.03 7.81
C PRO A 388 -11.12 -22.45 8.26
N GLU A 389 -10.32 -23.03 9.16
CA GLU A 389 -10.56 -24.37 9.70
C GLU A 389 -12.01 -24.54 10.19
N ASN A 390 -12.60 -25.71 9.92
CA ASN A 390 -13.99 -26.05 10.24
C ASN A 390 -15.06 -25.10 9.66
N THR A 391 -14.74 -24.36 8.60
CA THR A 391 -15.70 -23.53 7.87
C THR A 391 -15.73 -23.89 6.39
N GLY A 392 -16.83 -23.59 5.71
CA GLY A 392 -16.92 -23.74 4.26
C GLY A 392 -18.14 -23.06 3.68
N VAL A 393 -18.21 -22.96 2.36
CA VAL A 393 -19.38 -22.41 1.66
C VAL A 393 -20.28 -23.55 1.21
N LEU A 394 -21.56 -23.48 1.57
CA LEU A 394 -22.56 -24.45 1.14
C LEU A 394 -23.03 -24.14 -0.29
N ILE A 395 -23.03 -25.17 -1.13
CA ILE A 395 -23.74 -25.22 -2.40
C ILE A 395 -24.93 -26.16 -2.22
N PRO A 396 -26.15 -25.65 -1.95
CA PRO A 396 -27.30 -26.52 -1.82
C PRO A 396 -27.67 -27.16 -3.15
N LYS A 397 -28.30 -28.33 -3.11
CA LYS A 397 -28.79 -29.05 -4.29
C LYS A 397 -29.59 -28.11 -5.21
N GLY A 398 -29.30 -28.19 -6.51
CA GLY A 398 -29.99 -27.42 -7.54
C GLY A 398 -29.67 -25.93 -7.58
N HIS A 399 -28.72 -25.45 -6.75
CA HIS A 399 -28.17 -24.10 -6.90
C HIS A 399 -27.17 -24.05 -8.06
N LYS A 400 -26.96 -22.83 -8.55
CA LYS A 400 -26.03 -22.51 -9.64
C LYS A 400 -24.89 -21.62 -9.12
N LEU A 401 -23.87 -21.46 -9.94
CA LEU A 401 -22.85 -20.43 -9.72
C LEU A 401 -23.17 -19.22 -10.58
N SER A 402 -23.30 -18.04 -9.99
CA SER A 402 -23.34 -16.78 -10.71
C SER A 402 -21.95 -16.15 -10.70
N MET A 403 -21.38 -16.01 -11.89
CA MET A 403 -20.01 -15.57 -12.14
C MET A 403 -20.04 -14.21 -12.84
N GLN A 404 -19.41 -13.21 -12.25
CA GLN A 404 -19.28 -11.88 -12.83
C GLN A 404 -17.85 -11.65 -13.30
N PHE A 405 -17.66 -11.52 -14.62
CA PHE A 405 -16.37 -11.26 -15.24
C PHE A 405 -16.20 -9.78 -15.58
N HIS A 406 -15.02 -9.25 -15.33
CA HIS A 406 -14.58 -7.94 -15.79
C HIS A 406 -13.23 -8.08 -16.52
N TYR A 407 -13.19 -7.61 -17.76
CA TYR A 407 -12.02 -7.69 -18.63
C TYR A 407 -11.45 -6.31 -18.97
N THR A 408 -10.13 -6.22 -19.06
CA THR A 408 -9.41 -5.03 -19.55
C THR A 408 -8.67 -5.39 -20.83
N THR A 409 -8.91 -4.65 -21.92
CA THR A 409 -8.21 -4.89 -23.19
C THR A 409 -6.75 -4.45 -23.12
N ASN A 410 -5.84 -5.19 -23.76
CA ASN A 410 -4.40 -4.95 -23.68
C ASN A 410 -3.70 -4.72 -25.03
N GLY A 411 -4.46 -4.41 -26.08
CA GLY A 411 -3.93 -4.19 -27.43
C GLY A 411 -3.87 -5.45 -28.29
N ARG A 412 -4.22 -6.62 -27.77
CA ARG A 412 -4.24 -7.89 -28.50
C ARG A 412 -5.60 -8.60 -28.35
N GLN A 413 -6.18 -9.01 -29.46
CA GLN A 413 -7.38 -9.85 -29.43
C GLN A 413 -7.02 -11.23 -28.88
N THR A 414 -7.84 -11.72 -27.96
CA THR A 414 -7.62 -13.00 -27.28
C THR A 414 -8.95 -13.66 -26.91
N VAL A 415 -8.85 -14.84 -26.30
CA VAL A 415 -9.99 -15.63 -25.82
C VAL A 415 -9.68 -16.05 -24.38
N ASP A 416 -10.65 -15.87 -23.50
CA ASP A 416 -10.57 -16.36 -22.13
C ASP A 416 -11.45 -17.61 -21.95
N GLU A 417 -10.87 -18.64 -21.35
CA GLU A 417 -11.53 -19.88 -20.95
C GLU A 417 -11.12 -20.23 -19.51
N THR A 418 -11.56 -19.39 -18.57
CA THR A 418 -11.22 -19.54 -17.16
C THR A 418 -11.80 -20.82 -16.56
N LEU A 419 -10.98 -21.51 -15.76
CA LEU A 419 -11.37 -22.68 -14.97
C LEU A 419 -11.50 -22.31 -13.49
N LEU A 420 -12.45 -22.96 -12.82
CA LEU A 420 -12.69 -22.85 -11.40
C LEU A 420 -12.67 -24.25 -10.79
N GLY A 421 -11.70 -24.52 -9.93
CA GLY A 421 -11.57 -25.75 -9.17
C GLY A 421 -12.27 -25.62 -7.82
N LEU A 422 -13.17 -26.57 -7.51
CA LEU A 422 -13.80 -26.72 -6.20
C LEU A 422 -13.19 -27.89 -5.46
N TYR A 423 -12.67 -27.61 -4.27
CA TYR A 423 -12.25 -28.63 -3.31
C TYR A 423 -13.33 -28.74 -2.24
N MET A 424 -13.79 -29.96 -1.99
CA MET A 424 -14.96 -30.21 -1.16
C MET A 424 -14.61 -30.96 0.11
N TYR A 425 -15.48 -30.84 1.09
CA TYR A 425 -15.49 -31.69 2.26
C TYR A 425 -16.20 -33.02 1.98
N GLU A 426 -15.74 -34.09 2.62
CA GLU A 426 -16.46 -35.37 2.67
C GLU A 426 -17.61 -35.32 3.68
N GLU A 427 -17.40 -34.65 4.83
CA GLU A 427 -18.40 -34.41 5.87
C GLU A 427 -18.60 -32.90 6.07
N PRO A 428 -19.83 -32.42 6.30
CA PRO A 428 -20.08 -30.99 6.50
C PRO A 428 -19.18 -30.37 7.59
N PRO A 429 -18.61 -29.17 7.35
CA PRO A 429 -17.94 -28.41 8.39
C PRO A 429 -18.92 -27.97 9.48
N GLU A 430 -18.39 -27.52 10.62
CA GLU A 430 -19.23 -27.04 11.74
C GLU A 430 -19.97 -25.75 11.37
N HIS A 431 -19.35 -24.87 10.57
CA HIS A 431 -19.93 -23.57 10.25
C HIS A 431 -19.97 -23.26 8.74
N GLU A 432 -21.01 -22.53 8.33
CA GLU A 432 -21.08 -21.91 7.01
C GLU A 432 -20.37 -20.55 7.01
N ASN A 433 -19.49 -20.35 6.02
CA ASN A 433 -18.76 -19.12 5.80
C ASN A 433 -19.58 -18.17 4.89
N PHE A 434 -19.71 -16.93 5.33
CA PHE A 434 -20.41 -15.86 4.61
C PHE A 434 -19.49 -14.68 4.36
N THR A 435 -19.83 -13.89 3.34
CA THR A 435 -19.25 -12.55 3.16
C THR A 435 -20.37 -11.53 3.16
N ARG A 436 -20.22 -10.48 3.96
CA ARG A 436 -21.14 -9.35 4.03
C ARG A 436 -20.50 -8.09 3.48
N SER A 437 -21.17 -7.46 2.52
CA SER A 437 -20.81 -6.11 2.09
C SER A 437 -21.36 -5.09 3.09
N VAL A 438 -20.57 -4.07 3.41
CA VAL A 438 -20.98 -2.90 4.18
C VAL A 438 -20.62 -1.68 3.34
N ALA A 439 -21.61 -1.12 2.67
CA ALA A 439 -21.43 -0.14 1.60
C ALA A 439 -22.21 1.16 1.88
N SER A 440 -21.78 2.25 1.24
CA SER A 440 -22.42 3.56 1.35
C SER A 440 -22.77 4.13 -0.01
N VAL A 441 -23.76 5.02 -0.03
CA VAL A 441 -24.05 5.87 -1.18
C VAL A 441 -23.34 7.20 -0.97
N PHE A 442 -22.67 7.69 -2.01
CA PHE A 442 -21.88 8.91 -1.95
C PHE A 442 -22.06 9.74 -3.23
N ARG A 443 -21.58 10.98 -3.17
CA ARG A 443 -21.50 11.90 -4.29
C ARG A 443 -20.28 12.78 -4.09
N ILE A 444 -19.20 12.45 -4.78
CA ILE A 444 -17.90 13.11 -4.63
C ILE A 444 -17.90 14.37 -5.51
N PRO A 445 -17.74 15.58 -4.93
CA PRO A 445 -17.68 16.80 -5.71
C PRO A 445 -16.44 16.86 -6.61
N PRO A 446 -16.49 17.62 -7.72
CA PRO A 446 -15.29 17.99 -8.49
C PRO A 446 -14.18 18.56 -7.60
N TYR A 447 -12.94 18.18 -7.87
CA TYR A 447 -11.72 18.68 -7.21
C TYR A 447 -11.65 18.46 -5.69
N ALA A 448 -12.56 17.68 -5.10
CA ALA A 448 -12.55 17.38 -3.68
C ALA A 448 -11.35 16.49 -3.33
N ARG A 449 -10.39 17.02 -2.58
CA ARG A 449 -9.19 16.28 -2.14
C ARG A 449 -9.48 15.28 -1.02
N GLU A 450 -10.41 15.62 -0.13
CA GLU A 450 -10.77 14.81 1.04
C GLU A 450 -12.30 14.69 1.10
N HIS A 451 -12.86 13.68 0.44
CA HIS A 451 -14.29 13.38 0.54
C HIS A 451 -14.51 12.11 1.37
N GLU A 452 -14.94 12.29 2.61
CA GLU A 452 -15.23 11.18 3.52
C GLU A 452 -16.49 10.41 3.10
N ALA A 453 -16.42 9.09 3.22
CA ALA A 453 -17.55 8.18 3.10
C ALA A 453 -17.58 7.22 4.29
N ALA A 454 -18.78 6.82 4.68
CA ALA A 454 -18.98 5.91 5.80
C ALA A 454 -20.19 5.01 5.58
N ALA A 455 -20.06 3.76 6.03
CA ALA A 455 -21.09 2.75 6.06
C ALA A 455 -21.10 2.06 7.42
N ARG A 456 -22.24 1.47 7.79
CA ARG A 456 -22.34 0.66 9.00
C ARG A 456 -23.33 -0.48 8.85
N TYR A 457 -23.15 -1.51 9.67
CA TYR A 457 -24.06 -2.64 9.77
C TYR A 457 -24.06 -3.17 11.22
N THR A 458 -25.19 -3.69 11.70
CA THR A 458 -25.29 -4.30 13.02
C THR A 458 -25.54 -5.78 12.85
N PHE A 459 -24.70 -6.62 13.46
CA PHE A 459 -24.93 -8.06 13.49
C PHE A 459 -26.01 -8.38 14.53
N ASP A 460 -27.01 -9.16 14.15
CA ASP A 460 -28.13 -9.54 15.02
C ASP A 460 -27.87 -10.88 15.75
N GLU A 461 -26.77 -11.54 15.43
CA GLU A 461 -26.31 -12.81 15.98
C GLU A 461 -24.82 -12.71 16.33
N ASP A 462 -24.35 -13.61 17.19
CA ASP A 462 -22.93 -13.72 17.52
C ASP A 462 -22.19 -14.25 16.27
N VAL A 463 -21.13 -13.57 15.85
CA VAL A 463 -20.35 -13.97 14.66
C VAL A 463 -18.86 -13.95 14.94
N ILE A 464 -18.12 -14.79 14.23
CA ILE A 464 -16.65 -14.78 14.22
C ILE A 464 -16.21 -14.24 12.86
N VAL A 465 -15.59 -13.07 12.86
CA VAL A 465 -15.03 -12.42 11.67
C VAL A 465 -13.61 -12.95 11.43
N THR A 466 -13.34 -13.40 10.22
CA THR A 466 -12.08 -14.07 9.84
C THR A 466 -11.31 -13.31 8.77
N GLY A 467 -11.97 -12.41 8.02
CA GLY A 467 -11.30 -11.64 6.98
C GLY A 467 -12.00 -10.35 6.61
N LEU A 468 -11.22 -9.39 6.11
CA LEU A 468 -11.66 -8.04 5.78
C LEU A 468 -11.08 -7.61 4.42
N ARG A 469 -11.87 -6.92 3.59
CA ARG A 469 -11.42 -6.40 2.29
C ARG A 469 -11.97 -5.00 2.05
N ALA A 470 -11.07 -4.05 1.80
CA ALA A 470 -11.40 -2.72 1.32
C ALA A 470 -11.61 -2.73 -0.20
N HIS A 471 -12.64 -2.03 -0.68
CA HIS A 471 -12.92 -1.90 -2.10
C HIS A 471 -13.43 -0.50 -2.45
N MET A 472 -12.65 0.17 -3.31
CA MET A 472 -12.90 1.47 -3.94
C MET A 472 -12.24 1.48 -5.33
N HIS A 473 -12.56 2.44 -6.19
CA HIS A 473 -11.91 2.61 -7.49
C HIS A 473 -10.75 3.63 -7.42
N PHE A 474 -10.48 4.35 -8.52
CA PHE A 474 -9.30 5.19 -8.71
C PHE A 474 -9.14 6.32 -7.68
N ARG A 475 -10.24 6.75 -7.06
CA ARG A 475 -10.23 7.86 -6.10
C ARG A 475 -10.09 7.41 -4.66
N GLY A 476 -10.15 6.10 -4.38
CA GLY A 476 -9.96 5.58 -3.03
C GLY A 476 -8.61 6.02 -2.46
N LYS A 477 -8.62 6.66 -1.29
CA LYS A 477 -7.42 7.17 -0.61
C LYS A 477 -7.06 6.31 0.61
N ASP A 478 -8.06 6.02 1.44
CA ASP A 478 -7.91 5.18 2.64
C ASP A 478 -9.25 4.51 3.02
N MET A 479 -9.18 3.42 3.78
CA MET A 479 -10.36 2.78 4.37
C MET A 479 -10.03 2.09 5.70
N LYS A 480 -10.92 2.22 6.69
CA LYS A 480 -10.80 1.65 8.04
C LYS A 480 -12.05 0.87 8.43
N PHE A 481 -11.84 -0.16 9.26
CA PHE A 481 -12.85 -1.11 9.72
C PHE A 481 -12.83 -1.16 11.23
N ARG A 482 -13.96 -0.83 11.85
CA ARG A 482 -14.09 -0.74 13.31
C ARG A 482 -15.33 -1.49 13.78
N ALA A 483 -15.22 -2.25 14.86
CA ALA A 483 -16.35 -2.86 15.56
C ALA A 483 -16.67 -2.07 16.85
N VAL A 484 -17.95 -1.76 17.07
CA VAL A 484 -18.47 -1.14 18.30
C VAL A 484 -19.38 -2.12 19.00
N TYR A 485 -18.95 -2.58 20.16
CA TYR A 485 -19.63 -3.61 20.93
C TYR A 485 -20.86 -3.07 21.66
N PRO A 486 -21.80 -3.93 22.08
CA PRO A 486 -23.01 -3.51 22.81
C PRO A 486 -22.74 -2.76 24.12
N ASP A 487 -21.59 -2.97 24.74
CA ASP A 487 -21.16 -2.28 25.97
C ASP A 487 -20.56 -0.88 25.71
N GLY A 488 -20.44 -0.47 24.44
CA GLY A 488 -19.88 0.81 24.01
C GLY A 488 -18.36 0.81 23.80
N THR A 489 -17.67 -0.30 24.10
CA THR A 489 -16.26 -0.47 23.73
C THR A 489 -16.11 -0.64 22.22
N ALA A 490 -14.89 -0.48 21.70
CA ALA A 490 -14.65 -0.64 20.28
C ALA A 490 -13.25 -1.16 19.98
N ALA A 491 -13.12 -1.81 18.83
CA ALA A 491 -11.87 -2.32 18.28
C ALA A 491 -11.72 -1.90 16.82
N GLU A 492 -10.55 -1.36 16.45
CA GLU A 492 -10.12 -1.23 15.06
C GLU A 492 -9.58 -2.58 14.59
N LEU A 493 -10.07 -3.08 13.46
CA LEU A 493 -9.75 -4.42 12.95
C LEU A 493 -8.92 -4.39 11.68
N LEU A 494 -9.06 -3.35 10.85
CA LEU A 494 -8.27 -3.12 9.64
C LEU A 494 -8.17 -1.62 9.36
N SER A 495 -6.99 -1.16 8.96
CA SER A 495 -6.76 0.18 8.42
C SER A 495 -5.90 0.05 7.17
N VAL A 496 -6.38 0.57 6.04
CA VAL A 496 -5.66 0.68 4.77
C VAL A 496 -5.35 2.18 4.55
N PRO A 497 -4.29 2.72 5.16
CA PRO A 497 -4.05 4.17 5.19
C PRO A 497 -3.54 4.75 3.85
N SER A 498 -3.06 3.91 2.94
CA SER A 498 -2.74 4.28 1.56
C SER A 498 -3.31 3.26 0.59
N TYR A 499 -4.62 3.34 0.37
CA TYR A 499 -5.33 2.46 -0.54
C TYR A 499 -4.76 2.56 -1.97
N SER A 500 -4.62 1.41 -2.64
CA SER A 500 -4.37 1.35 -4.08
C SER A 500 -5.43 0.51 -4.76
N TYR A 501 -6.03 1.07 -5.81
CA TYR A 501 -6.91 0.33 -6.70
C TYR A 501 -6.25 -0.93 -7.30
N ALA A 502 -4.93 -0.90 -7.51
CA ALA A 502 -4.21 -2.04 -8.10
C ALA A 502 -4.00 -3.20 -7.11
N TRP A 503 -4.33 -3.03 -5.82
CA TRP A 503 -4.07 -4.01 -4.77
C TRP A 503 -5.23 -4.12 -3.79
N GLN A 504 -6.11 -5.11 -4.00
CA GLN A 504 -7.36 -5.23 -3.25
C GLN A 504 -7.59 -6.65 -2.67
N PRO A 505 -6.65 -7.20 -1.90
CA PRO A 505 -6.78 -8.55 -1.35
C PRO A 505 -7.82 -8.60 -0.23
N THR A 506 -8.31 -9.81 0.05
CA THR A 506 -8.94 -10.11 1.35
C THR A 506 -7.84 -10.37 2.37
N TYR A 507 -7.76 -9.55 3.40
CA TYR A 507 -6.83 -9.73 4.50
C TYR A 507 -7.41 -10.69 5.54
N GLN A 508 -6.71 -11.79 5.80
CA GLN A 508 -7.14 -12.81 6.76
C GLN A 508 -6.61 -12.44 8.16
N LEU A 509 -7.51 -12.29 9.12
CA LEU A 509 -7.14 -11.97 10.49
C LEU A 509 -6.40 -13.15 11.11
N THR A 510 -5.16 -12.91 11.57
CA THR A 510 -4.39 -13.92 12.33
C THR A 510 -5.14 -14.35 13.61
N GLN A 511 -5.92 -13.43 14.19
CA GLN A 511 -6.82 -13.70 15.31
C GLN A 511 -8.25 -13.36 14.91
N PRO A 512 -9.11 -14.36 14.62
CA PRO A 512 -10.51 -14.12 14.33
C PRO A 512 -11.20 -13.30 15.43
N ALA A 513 -12.03 -12.34 15.03
CA ALA A 513 -12.69 -11.43 15.96
C ALA A 513 -14.11 -11.91 16.27
N LEU A 514 -14.37 -12.25 17.53
CA LEU A 514 -15.73 -12.52 18.02
C LEU A 514 -16.50 -11.20 18.16
N LEU A 515 -17.60 -11.07 17.44
CA LEU A 515 -18.53 -9.96 17.51
C LEU A 515 -19.88 -10.47 18.04
N PRO A 516 -20.22 -10.18 19.31
CA PRO A 516 -21.52 -10.52 19.87
C PRO A 516 -22.67 -9.84 19.12
N ALA A 517 -23.86 -10.41 19.20
CA ALA A 517 -25.10 -9.83 18.71
C ALA A 517 -25.29 -8.41 19.26
N GLY A 518 -25.72 -7.50 18.38
CA GLY A 518 -25.80 -6.06 18.63
C GLY A 518 -24.51 -5.28 18.36
N THR A 519 -23.40 -5.94 18.04
CA THR A 519 -22.17 -5.26 17.60
C THR A 519 -22.43 -4.52 16.29
N THR A 520 -22.12 -3.22 16.26
CA THR A 520 -22.18 -2.41 15.05
C THR A 520 -20.80 -2.28 14.44
N VAL A 521 -20.64 -2.78 13.22
CA VAL A 521 -19.44 -2.60 12.42
C VAL A 521 -19.54 -1.34 11.58
N HIS A 522 -18.43 -0.62 11.48
CA HIS A 522 -18.27 0.62 10.75
C HIS A 522 -17.17 0.46 9.71
N VAL A 523 -17.44 0.96 8.51
CA VAL A 523 -16.46 1.13 7.44
C VAL A 523 -16.40 2.62 7.15
N THR A 524 -15.23 3.23 7.29
CA THR A 524 -14.99 4.65 6.99
C THR A 524 -13.83 4.78 6.03
N GLY A 525 -13.81 5.80 5.20
CA GLY A 525 -12.68 6.04 4.30
C GLY A 525 -12.83 7.34 3.55
N THR A 526 -11.85 7.64 2.73
CA THR A 526 -11.76 8.92 2.03
C THR A 526 -11.51 8.72 0.54
N PHE A 527 -12.11 9.59 -0.27
CA PHE A 527 -11.80 9.74 -1.69
C PHE A 527 -10.99 10.99 -1.96
N ASP A 528 -10.04 10.90 -2.89
CA ASP A 528 -9.30 12.02 -3.47
C ASP A 528 -9.66 12.19 -4.96
N ASN A 529 -10.56 13.13 -5.22
CA ASN A 529 -10.95 13.60 -6.55
C ASN A 529 -10.22 14.87 -6.96
N SER A 530 -9.10 15.21 -6.32
CA SER A 530 -8.27 16.35 -6.71
C SER A 530 -7.41 16.04 -7.94
N GLU A 531 -6.75 17.08 -8.47
CA GLU A 531 -5.77 16.97 -9.54
C GLU A 531 -4.42 16.39 -9.10
N HIS A 532 -4.19 16.26 -7.79
CA HIS A 532 -2.94 15.72 -7.25
C HIS A 532 -2.96 14.19 -7.09
N ASN A 533 -4.14 13.56 -7.21
CA ASN A 533 -4.26 12.11 -7.26
C ASN A 533 -3.84 11.60 -8.66
N PRO A 534 -2.69 10.93 -8.81
CA PRO A 534 -2.20 10.48 -10.12
C PRO A 534 -3.08 9.39 -10.76
N ALA A 535 -3.93 8.72 -9.98
CA ALA A 535 -4.86 7.72 -10.49
C ALA A 535 -6.18 8.34 -10.99
N ASN A 536 -6.48 9.59 -10.64
CA ASN A 536 -7.75 10.24 -11.00
C ASN A 536 -7.79 10.60 -12.50
N PRO A 537 -8.69 9.99 -13.30
CA PRO A 537 -8.72 10.24 -14.73
C PRO A 537 -9.32 11.60 -15.11
N ASP A 538 -10.16 12.19 -14.25
CA ASP A 538 -10.84 13.46 -14.51
C ASP A 538 -11.34 14.07 -13.19
N PRO A 539 -10.59 15.02 -12.58
CA PRO A 539 -10.98 15.65 -11.32
C PRO A 539 -12.14 16.65 -11.46
N SER A 540 -12.51 17.04 -12.69
CA SER A 540 -13.55 18.05 -12.92
C SER A 540 -14.98 17.48 -12.81
N LYS A 541 -15.10 16.15 -12.75
CA LYS A 541 -16.39 15.46 -12.70
C LYS A 541 -16.88 15.28 -11.28
N GLU A 542 -18.18 15.41 -11.11
CA GLU A 542 -18.89 14.86 -9.96
C GLU A 542 -19.01 13.35 -10.15
N ILE A 543 -18.69 12.58 -9.10
CA ILE A 543 -18.62 11.12 -9.18
C ILE A 543 -19.63 10.51 -8.22
N THR A 544 -20.30 9.46 -8.69
CA THR A 544 -21.26 8.66 -7.92
C THR A 544 -20.89 7.19 -8.05
N PHE A 545 -21.69 6.32 -7.43
CA PHE A 545 -21.58 4.88 -7.63
C PHE A 545 -21.59 4.51 -9.12
N GLY A 546 -20.72 3.59 -9.52
CA GLY A 546 -20.74 2.93 -10.83
C GLY A 546 -19.78 1.75 -10.89
N LEU A 547 -20.02 0.84 -11.82
CA LEU A 547 -19.24 -0.41 -11.95
C LEU A 547 -17.87 -0.17 -12.58
N GLN A 548 -17.70 0.88 -13.37
CA GLN A 548 -16.46 1.11 -14.09
C GLN A 548 -15.42 1.79 -13.20
N SER A 549 -14.14 1.52 -13.44
CA SER A 549 -13.04 2.05 -12.61
C SER A 549 -12.96 3.58 -12.58
N TRP A 550 -13.50 4.27 -13.59
CA TRP A 550 -13.58 5.75 -13.60
C TRP A 550 -14.81 6.31 -12.87
N ASP A 551 -15.81 5.47 -12.57
CA ASP A 551 -16.83 5.75 -11.56
C ASP A 551 -16.24 5.44 -10.17
N GLU A 552 -17.06 5.23 -9.13
CA GLU A 552 -16.56 4.79 -7.83
C GLU A 552 -17.41 3.73 -7.15
N MET A 553 -16.81 3.10 -6.14
CA MET A 553 -17.49 2.26 -5.14
C MET A 553 -16.97 2.58 -3.74
N PHE A 554 -17.78 2.29 -2.72
CA PHE A 554 -17.37 2.32 -1.32
C PHE A 554 -17.90 1.08 -0.61
N ILE A 555 -17.08 0.03 -0.53
CA ILE A 555 -17.52 -1.25 0.03
C ILE A 555 -16.43 -1.80 0.95
N GLY A 556 -16.80 -2.08 2.19
CA GLY A 556 -16.02 -2.94 3.07
C GLY A 556 -16.65 -4.32 3.17
N TYR A 557 -15.91 -5.36 2.81
CA TYR A 557 -16.35 -6.75 2.92
C TYR A 557 -15.88 -7.37 4.24
N TRP A 558 -16.80 -8.08 4.89
CA TRP A 558 -16.60 -8.79 6.15
C TRP A 558 -16.84 -10.28 5.93
N THR A 559 -15.78 -11.09 6.00
CA THR A 559 -15.87 -12.55 5.96
C THR A 559 -16.06 -13.08 7.36
N TYR A 560 -17.10 -13.89 7.58
CA TYR A 560 -17.49 -14.36 8.90
C TYR A 560 -18.26 -15.69 8.86
N HIS A 561 -18.40 -16.32 10.02
CA HIS A 561 -19.39 -17.36 10.27
C HIS A 561 -20.15 -17.08 11.58
N VAL A 562 -21.29 -17.74 11.77
CA VAL A 562 -22.10 -17.62 13.00
C VAL A 562 -21.38 -18.38 14.12
N ALA A 563 -21.25 -17.75 15.30
CA ALA A 563 -20.65 -18.36 16.48
C ALA A 563 -21.64 -19.37 17.13
N ASP A 564 -21.11 -20.33 17.89
CA ASP A 564 -21.88 -21.38 18.59
C ASP A 564 -22.86 -20.88 19.66
#